data_AF-A0A2N5FJ77-F1
#
_entry.id   AF-A0A2N5FJ77-F1
#
_cell.length_a   1.000
_cell.length_b   1.000
_cell.length_c   1.000
_cell.angle_alpha   90.00
_cell.angle_beta   90.00
_cell.angle_gamma   90.00
#
_symmetry.space_group_name_H-M   'P 1'
#
loop_
_entity.id
_entity.type
_entity.pdbx_description
1 polymer ?
#
loop_
_entity_poly.entity_id
_entity_poly.type
_entity_poly.pdbx_seq_one_letter_code
_entity_poly.pdbx_strand_id
1 'polypeptide(L)'
;MPLEHQHQVALLKDILTEHQSDCCGTVAECEQLERVIKSLMVNTDIHQDLKSVLQNIYSYSQDGKNSPELNSYITSQQNVLTQWIDDIDSFS
;
A
#
# COMPACT_ATOMS: atom_id res chain seq x y z
N MET A 1 -13.74 0.06 -17.68
CA MET A 1 -14.00 -1.17 -16.90
C MET A 1 -13.48 -0.91 -15.50
N PRO A 2 -14.28 -1.08 -14.44
CA PRO A 2 -13.73 -1.05 -13.09
C PRO A 2 -12.61 -2.11 -13.05
N LEU A 3 -11.44 -1.76 -12.52
CA LEU A 3 -10.46 -2.77 -12.19
C LEU A 3 -11.15 -3.72 -11.20
N GLU A 4 -11.27 -4.99 -11.57
CA GLU A 4 -11.65 -6.05 -10.62
C GLU A 4 -10.79 -5.88 -9.36
N HIS A 5 -11.38 -5.97 -8.17
CA HIS A 5 -10.70 -5.67 -6.91
C HIS A 5 -9.40 -6.47 -6.74
N GLN A 6 -9.31 -7.68 -7.31
CA GLN A 6 -8.08 -8.48 -7.37
C GLN A 6 -6.93 -7.77 -8.09
N HIS A 7 -7.20 -7.09 -9.21
CA HIS A 7 -6.18 -6.29 -9.89
C HIS A 7 -5.74 -5.07 -9.06
N GLN A 8 -6.65 -4.51 -8.26
CA GLN A 8 -6.33 -3.40 -7.37
C GLN A 8 -5.46 -3.85 -6.20
N VAL A 9 -5.74 -5.04 -5.63
CA VAL A 9 -4.89 -5.66 -4.59
C VAL A 9 -3.52 -6.05 -5.15
N ALA A 10 -3.46 -6.60 -6.37
CA ALA A 10 -2.20 -6.89 -7.04
C ALA A 10 -1.36 -5.63 -7.25
N LEU A 11 -1.96 -4.56 -7.80
CA LEU A 11 -1.29 -3.28 -7.99
C LEU A 11 -0.79 -2.67 -6.66
N LEU A 12 -1.59 -2.77 -5.59
CA LEU A 12 -1.18 -2.32 -4.26
C LEU A 12 0.07 -3.07 -3.80
N LYS A 13 0.05 -4.41 -3.92
CA LYS A 13 1.15 -5.27 -3.51
C LYS A 13 2.41 -5.01 -4.33
N ASP A 14 2.29 -4.80 -5.63
CA ASP A 14 3.43 -4.51 -6.51
C ASP A 14 4.18 -3.27 -6.04
N ILE A 15 3.47 -2.15 -5.82
CA ILE A 15 4.08 -0.89 -5.35
C ILE A 15 4.73 -1.06 -3.97
N LEU A 16 4.09 -1.80 -3.06
CA LEU A 16 4.68 -2.07 -1.73
C LEU A 16 5.93 -2.94 -1.83
N THR A 17 5.95 -3.89 -2.76
CA THR A 17 7.10 -4.77 -3.01
C THR A 17 8.27 -3.99 -3.61
N GLU A 18 7.99 -3.03 -4.49
CA GLU A 18 8.99 -2.10 -5.03
C GLU A 18 9.60 -1.25 -3.91
N HIS A 19 8.76 -0.60 -3.08
CA HIS A 19 9.23 0.15 -1.91
C HIS A 19 10.07 -0.71 -0.94
N GLN A 20 9.67 -1.96 -0.71
CA GLN A 20 10.41 -2.89 0.15
C GLN A 20 11.75 -3.25 -0.48
N SER A 21 11.74 -3.75 -1.72
CA SER A 21 12.91 -4.29 -2.40
C SER A 21 13.97 -3.23 -2.69
N ASP A 22 13.54 -2.08 -3.20
CA ASP A 22 14.45 -1.02 -3.63
C ASP A 22 14.75 0.00 -2.52
N CYS A 23 14.05 -0.09 -1.38
CA CYS A 23 14.15 0.85 -0.25
C CYS A 23 13.97 2.33 -0.68
N CYS A 24 13.28 2.56 -1.79
CA CYS A 24 13.04 3.86 -2.37
C CYS A 24 11.68 3.92 -3.05
N GLY A 25 11.27 5.13 -3.43
CA GLY A 25 9.99 5.35 -4.07
C GLY A 25 9.78 6.82 -4.41
N THR A 26 8.60 7.12 -4.90
CA THR A 26 8.21 8.41 -5.45
C THR A 26 6.92 8.91 -4.83
N VAL A 27 6.74 10.23 -4.88
CA VAL A 27 5.48 10.88 -4.50
C VAL A 27 4.32 10.31 -5.33
N ALA A 28 4.56 10.01 -6.61
CA ALA A 28 3.54 9.44 -7.51
C ALA A 28 3.08 8.05 -7.06
N GLU A 29 4.00 7.18 -6.62
CA GLU A 29 3.66 5.86 -6.05
C GLU A 29 2.86 6.01 -4.76
N CYS A 30 3.22 6.95 -3.88
CA CYS A 30 2.44 7.24 -2.66
C CYS A 30 1.01 7.72 -2.97
N GLU A 31 0.85 8.55 -4.01
CA GLU A 31 -0.47 8.97 -4.51
C GLU A 31 -1.24 7.81 -5.16
N GLN A 32 -0.55 6.90 -5.84
CA GLN A 32 -1.15 5.73 -6.45
C GLN A 32 -1.67 4.75 -5.39
N LEU A 33 -0.89 4.49 -4.33
CA LEU A 33 -1.33 3.75 -3.15
C LEU A 33 -2.60 4.38 -2.56
N GLU A 34 -2.62 5.70 -2.36
CA GLU A 34 -3.77 6.43 -1.83
C GLU A 34 -5.05 6.20 -2.65
N ARG A 35 -4.95 6.29 -3.98
CA ARG A 35 -6.08 6.11 -4.91
C ARG A 35 -6.59 4.67 -4.90
N VAL A 36 -5.68 3.70 -4.93
CA VAL A 36 -6.02 2.27 -4.92
C VAL A 36 -6.72 1.91 -3.60
N ILE A 37 -6.17 2.33 -2.47
CA ILE A 37 -6.76 2.07 -1.15
C ILE A 37 -8.13 2.69 -1.02
N LYS A 38 -8.32 3.96 -1.43
CA LYS A 38 -9.64 4.60 -1.42
C LYS A 38 -10.68 3.81 -2.22
N SER A 39 -10.29 3.28 -3.39
CA SER A 39 -11.18 2.43 -4.18
C SER A 39 -11.50 1.10 -3.49
N LEU A 40 -10.50 0.47 -2.87
CA LEU A 40 -10.66 -0.79 -2.14
C LEU A 40 -11.53 -0.62 -0.89
N MET A 41 -11.36 0.47 -0.13
CA MET A 41 -12.11 0.71 1.10
C MET A 41 -13.62 0.88 0.89
N VAL A 42 -14.05 1.35 -0.29
CA VAL A 42 -15.48 1.46 -0.65
C VAL A 42 -16.07 0.10 -1.06
N ASN A 43 -15.23 -0.89 -1.36
CA ASN A 43 -15.67 -2.24 -1.70
C ASN A 43 -16.12 -3.01 -0.43
N THR A 44 -17.36 -3.51 -0.47
CA THR A 44 -17.97 -4.27 0.64
C THR A 44 -17.48 -5.70 0.74
N ASP A 45 -16.93 -6.26 -0.34
CA ASP A 45 -16.51 -7.66 -0.44
C ASP A 45 -15.11 -7.91 0.16
N ILE A 46 -14.40 -6.85 0.56
CA ILE A 46 -13.07 -6.96 1.16
C ILE A 46 -13.16 -7.39 2.63
N HIS A 47 -12.35 -8.37 3.01
CA HIS A 47 -12.21 -8.89 4.37
C HIS A 47 -11.89 -7.78 5.38
N GLN A 48 -12.46 -7.86 6.59
CA GLN A 48 -12.29 -6.81 7.60
C GLN A 48 -10.82 -6.61 8.02
N ASP A 49 -10.06 -7.70 8.12
CA ASP A 49 -8.64 -7.63 8.46
C ASP A 49 -7.83 -6.92 7.36
N LEU A 50 -8.13 -7.20 6.09
CA LEU A 50 -7.54 -6.48 4.97
C LEU A 50 -7.89 -4.98 5.00
N LYS A 51 -9.11 -4.60 5.44
CA LYS A 51 -9.45 -3.18 5.64
C LYS A 51 -8.58 -2.50 6.70
N SER A 52 -8.20 -3.21 7.76
CA SER A 52 -7.29 -2.66 8.77
C SER A 52 -5.89 -2.44 8.20
N VAL A 53 -5.38 -3.39 7.41
CA VAL A 53 -4.08 -3.26 6.72
C VAL A 53 -4.10 -2.08 5.74
N LEU A 54 -5.17 -1.97 4.94
CA LEU A 54 -5.36 -0.86 4.00
C LEU A 54 -5.36 0.52 4.69
N GLN A 55 -5.95 0.65 5.89
CA GLN A 55 -5.89 1.91 6.64
C GLN A 55 -4.47 2.28 7.08
N ASN A 56 -3.67 1.30 7.50
CA ASN A 56 -2.27 1.53 7.86
C ASN A 56 -1.44 1.95 6.64
N ILE A 57 -1.63 1.28 5.50
CA ILE A 57 -0.93 1.63 4.26
C ILE A 57 -1.37 3.04 3.78
N TYR A 58 -2.63 3.42 4.00
CA TYR A 58 -3.11 4.77 3.68
C TYR A 58 -2.37 5.85 4.48
N SER A 59 -2.21 5.66 5.79
CA SER A 59 -1.41 6.56 6.62
C SER A 59 0.04 6.60 6.16
N TYR A 60 0.63 5.42 5.89
CA TYR A 60 1.99 5.34 5.35
C TYR A 60 2.15 6.14 4.05
N SER A 61 1.17 6.08 3.15
CA SER A 61 1.22 6.80 1.87
C SER A 61 1.06 8.32 2.06
N GLN A 62 0.27 8.76 3.03
CA GLN A 62 0.22 10.19 3.39
C GLN A 62 1.54 10.68 3.96
N ASP A 63 2.12 9.95 4.90
CA ASP A 63 3.38 10.33 5.53
C ASP A 63 4.53 10.32 4.51
N GLY A 64 4.59 9.30 3.65
CA GLY A 64 5.55 9.21 2.56
C GLY A 64 5.43 10.37 1.56
N LYS A 65 4.22 10.65 1.07
CA LYS A 65 3.95 11.75 0.12
C LYS A 65 4.40 13.11 0.66
N ASN A 66 4.27 13.33 1.97
CA ASN A 66 4.64 14.59 2.63
C ASN A 66 6.07 14.58 3.21
N SER A 67 6.79 13.45 3.10
CA SER A 67 8.14 13.33 3.63
C SER A 67 9.14 14.09 2.74
N PRO A 68 9.99 14.95 3.32
CA PRO A 68 11.09 15.57 2.58
C PRO A 68 12.18 14.56 2.18
N GLU A 69 12.26 13.42 2.88
CA GLU A 69 13.26 12.37 2.69
C GLU A 69 12.56 11.01 2.54
N LEU A 70 11.84 10.84 1.42
CA LEU A 70 10.98 9.67 1.18
C LEU A 70 11.77 8.34 1.27
N ASN A 71 12.93 8.22 0.65
CA ASN A 71 13.70 6.97 0.68
C ASN A 71 14.15 6.58 2.10
N SER A 72 14.52 7.57 2.92
CA SER A 72 14.85 7.36 4.34
C SER A 72 13.63 6.87 5.12
N TYR A 73 12.47 7.48 4.86
CA TYR A 73 11.21 7.05 5.43
C TYR A 73 10.86 5.60 5.03
N ILE A 74 10.94 5.26 3.74
CA ILE A 74 10.71 3.90 3.22
C ILE A 74 11.66 2.89 3.88
N THR A 75 12.95 3.24 3.99
CA THR A 75 13.95 2.41 4.67
C THR A 75 13.60 2.16 6.13
N SER A 76 13.07 3.16 6.83
CA SER A 76 12.64 3.02 8.23
C SER A 76 11.40 2.13 8.42
N GLN A 77 10.62 1.92 7.35
CA GLN A 77 9.35 1.20 7.36
C GLN A 77 9.46 -0.24 6.81
N GLN A 78 10.66 -0.75 6.56
CA GLN A 78 10.88 -2.07 5.95
C GLN A 78 10.20 -3.24 6.67
N ASN A 79 10.18 -3.21 8.00
CA ASN A 79 9.51 -4.24 8.80
C ASN A 79 7.99 -4.23 8.58
N VAL A 80 7.37 -3.05 8.55
CA VAL A 80 5.92 -2.93 8.34
C VAL A 80 5.52 -3.21 6.90
N LEU A 81 6.37 -2.82 5.93
CA LEU A 81 6.17 -3.16 4.51
C LEU A 81 6.16 -4.67 4.30
N THR A 82 7.12 -5.38 4.89
CA THR A 82 7.19 -6.85 4.81
C THR A 82 5.94 -7.49 5.42
N GLN A 83 5.54 -7.05 6.62
CA GLN A 83 4.33 -7.56 7.28
C GLN A 83 3.08 -7.34 6.42
N TRP A 84 2.92 -6.15 5.82
CA TRP A 84 1.73 -5.87 5.00
C TRP A 84 1.69 -6.68 3.72
N ILE A 85 2.84 -6.95 3.09
CA ILE A 85 2.89 -7.82 1.90
C ILE A 85 2.42 -9.23 2.27
N ASP A 86 2.89 -9.77 3.39
CA ASP A 86 2.49 -11.10 3.89
C ASP A 86 1.00 -11.14 4.29
N ASP A 87 0.51 -10.09 4.94
CA ASP A 87 -0.90 -9.96 5.33
C ASP A 87 -1.80 -9.90 4.09
N ILE A 88 -1.42 -9.13 3.07
CA ILE A 88 -2.17 -9.02 1.82
C ILE A 88 -2.28 -10.38 1.14
N ASP A 89 -1.17 -11.14 1.05
CA ASP A 89 -1.17 -12.50 0.49
C ASP A 89 -2.05 -13.48 1.27
N SER A 90 -2.17 -13.28 2.58
CA SER A 90 -2.97 -14.14 3.45
C SER A 90 -4.48 -13.86 3.34
N PHE A 91 -4.87 -12.64 2.96
CA PHE A 91 -6.26 -12.19 2.91
C PHE A 91 -6.83 -12.04 1.48
N SER A 92 -6.00 -12.14 0.44
CA SER A 92 -6.39 -12.08 -0.98
C SER A 92 -6.76 -13.43 -1.57
#